data_AF-A0A2M7XFJ9-F1
#
_entry.id   AF-A0A2M7XFJ9-F1
#
_cell.length_a   1.000
_cell.length_b   1.000
_cell.length_c   1.000
_cell.angle_alpha   90.00
_cell.angle_beta   90.00
_cell.angle_gamma   90.00
#
_symmetry.space_group_name_H-M   'P 1'
#
loop_
_entity.id
_entity.type
_entity.pdbx_description
1 polymer ?
#
loop_
_entity_poly.entity_id
_entity_poly.type
_entity_poly.pdbx_seq_one_letter_code
_entity_poly.pdbx_strand_id
1 'polypeptide(L)'
;MQIFQSKTERGSYKPWHGYLIVFVVVASLVLGVVQRFGEVRKQEAKVVIPVILSEETCTVSGGKWNNCASSCRKTPDVPCIEVCIPVCECTGDISCPYGTFCKDYVNNIGVCSNSL
;
A
#
# COMPACT_ATOMS: atom_id res chain seq x y z
N MET A 1 -61.72 18.98 -48.27
CA MET A 1 -61.91 19.46 -46.88
C MET A 1 -62.20 18.25 -46.00
N GLN A 2 -61.19 17.69 -45.33
CA GLN A 2 -61.35 16.73 -44.23
C GLN A 2 -60.17 16.93 -43.26
N ILE A 3 -60.49 17.26 -42.01
CA ILE A 3 -59.53 17.47 -40.92
C ILE A 3 -59.46 16.15 -40.14
N PHE A 4 -58.31 15.46 -40.19
CA PHE A 4 -58.05 14.29 -39.36
C PHE A 4 -57.65 14.75 -37.94
N GLN A 5 -58.55 14.57 -36.99
CA GLN A 5 -58.28 14.73 -35.56
C GLN A 5 -57.49 13.51 -35.07
N SER A 6 -56.18 13.66 -34.83
CA SER A 6 -55.37 12.61 -34.20
C SER A 6 -55.69 12.54 -32.70
N LYS A 7 -56.36 11.47 -32.30
CA LYS A 7 -56.68 11.14 -30.91
C LYS A 7 -55.39 10.77 -30.17
N THR A 8 -54.85 11.69 -29.36
CA THR A 8 -53.72 11.42 -28.47
C THR A 8 -54.20 10.58 -27.28
N GLU A 9 -53.95 9.27 -27.32
CA GLU A 9 -54.17 8.38 -26.18
C GLU A 9 -53.12 8.70 -25.10
N ARG A 10 -53.51 9.51 -24.12
CA ARG A 10 -52.75 9.68 -22.88
C ARG A 10 -52.84 8.36 -22.10
N GLY A 11 -51.80 7.55 -22.19
CA GLY A 11 -51.61 6.37 -21.35
C GLY A 11 -51.87 6.74 -19.89
N SER A 12 -52.80 6.02 -19.26
CA SER A 12 -53.24 6.25 -17.89
C SER A 12 -52.10 5.93 -16.92
N TYR A 13 -51.34 6.95 -16.55
CA TYR A 13 -50.26 6.83 -15.57
C TYR A 13 -50.90 6.64 -14.19
N LYS A 14 -51.01 5.39 -13.72
CA LYS A 14 -51.53 5.11 -12.37
C LYS A 14 -50.63 5.81 -11.34
N PRO A 15 -51.19 6.53 -10.36
CA PRO A 15 -50.42 7.37 -9.42
C PRO A 15 -49.37 6.59 -8.62
N TRP A 16 -49.57 5.28 -8.46
CA TRP A 16 -48.62 4.36 -7.84
C TRP A 16 -47.27 4.26 -8.58
N HIS A 17 -47.23 4.45 -9.90
CA HIS A 17 -45.98 4.41 -10.66
C HIS A 17 -45.08 5.63 -10.40
N GLY A 18 -45.68 6.79 -10.11
CA GLY A 18 -44.91 7.99 -9.74
C GLY A 18 -44.15 7.78 -8.43
N TYR A 19 -44.83 7.21 -7.43
CA TYR A 19 -44.23 6.91 -6.14
C TYR A 19 -43.11 5.87 -6.25
N LEU A 20 -43.30 4.84 -7.07
CA LEU A 20 -42.30 3.80 -7.32
C LEU A 20 -41.01 4.36 -7.93
N ILE A 21 -41.10 5.25 -8.91
CA ILE A 21 -39.92 5.87 -9.53
C ILE A 21 -39.16 6.74 -8.53
N VAL A 22 -39.87 7.57 -7.76
CA VAL A 22 -39.24 8.42 -6.73
C VAL A 22 -38.54 7.56 -5.67
N PHE A 23 -39.19 6.48 -5.23
CA PHE A 23 -38.61 5.57 -4.25
C PHE A 23 -37.34 4.88 -4.76
N VAL A 24 -37.34 4.41 -6.01
CA VAL A 24 -36.17 3.79 -6.64
C VAL A 24 -34.99 4.78 -6.78
N VAL A 25 -35.27 6.03 -7.15
CA VAL A 25 -34.23 7.07 -7.26
C VAL A 25 -33.63 7.40 -5.89
N VAL A 26 -34.47 7.58 -4.86
CA VAL A 26 -34.01 7.88 -3.50
C VAL A 26 -33.22 6.69 -2.92
N ALA A 27 -33.69 5.46 -3.09
CA ALA A 27 -32.98 4.26 -2.65
C ALA A 27 -31.61 4.15 -3.34
N SER A 28 -31.53 4.45 -4.64
CA SER A 28 -30.26 4.44 -5.39
C SER A 28 -29.27 5.51 -4.93
N LEU A 29 -29.76 6.71 -4.60
CA LEU A 29 -28.94 7.78 -4.02
C LEU A 29 -28.41 7.40 -2.64
N VAL A 30 -29.27 6.85 -1.76
CA VAL A 30 -28.86 6.43 -0.41
C VAL A 30 -27.84 5.30 -0.49
N LEU A 31 -28.07 4.29 -1.33
CA LEU A 31 -27.12 3.18 -1.54
C LEU A 31 -25.79 3.68 -2.12
N GLY A 32 -25.82 4.59 -3.10
CA GLY A 32 -24.62 5.18 -3.68
C GLY A 32 -23.81 6.02 -2.69
N VAL A 33 -24.48 6.76 -1.81
CA VAL A 33 -23.83 7.53 -0.73
C VAL A 33 -23.20 6.60 0.31
N VAL A 34 -23.90 5.54 0.73
CA VAL A 34 -23.37 4.56 1.71
C VAL A 34 -22.17 3.80 1.15
N GLN A 35 -22.17 3.45 -0.14
CA GLN A 35 -21.02 2.81 -0.81
C GLN A 35 -19.79 3.73 -0.88
N ARG A 36 -19.98 5.05 -1.08
CA ARG A 36 -18.87 6.03 -1.10
C ARG A 36 -18.18 6.19 0.26
N PHE A 37 -18.86 5.96 1.37
CA PHE A 37 -18.25 6.02 2.72
C PHE A 37 -17.69 4.66 3.20
N GLY A 38 -18.13 3.53 2.62
CA GLY A 38 -17.61 2.21 2.93
C GLY A 38 -16.21 1.92 2.38
N GLU A 39 -15.78 2.68 1.36
CA GLU A 39 -14.44 2.59 0.76
C GLU A 39 -13.39 3.45 1.49
N VAL A 40 -13.70 3.97 2.68
CA VAL A 40 -12.67 4.33 3.67
C VAL A 40 -12.36 3.09 4.52
N ARG A 41 -12.32 1.90 3.88
CA ARG A 41 -11.75 0.70 4.47
C ARG A 41 -10.26 0.94 4.62
N LYS A 42 -9.86 1.22 5.86
CA LYS A 42 -8.74 0.54 6.48
C LYS A 42 -7.46 0.58 5.62
N GLN A 43 -6.91 1.78 5.45
CA GLN A 43 -5.46 1.84 5.56
C GLN A 43 -5.14 1.61 7.04
N GLU A 44 -5.13 0.33 7.45
CA GLU A 44 -4.15 -0.09 8.44
C GLU A 44 -2.81 0.22 7.76
N ALA A 45 -2.38 1.47 7.89
CA ALA A 45 -0.98 1.78 7.87
C ALA A 45 -0.42 0.88 8.97
N LYS A 46 0.09 -0.29 8.56
CA LYS A 46 1.05 -1.04 9.36
C LYS A 46 2.06 0.03 9.72
N VAL A 47 2.02 0.49 10.96
CA VAL A 47 3.07 1.33 11.51
C VAL A 47 4.27 0.40 11.48
N VAL A 48 4.95 0.39 10.34
CA VAL A 48 6.31 -0.07 10.24
C VAL A 48 7.02 0.94 11.10
N ILE A 49 7.08 0.66 12.41
CA ILE A 49 8.08 1.26 13.26
C ILE A 49 9.35 0.91 12.49
N PRO A 50 10.02 1.88 11.84
CA PRO A 50 11.27 1.56 11.19
C PRO A 50 12.10 0.97 12.32
N VAL A 51 12.45 -0.31 12.22
CA VAL A 51 13.47 -0.85 13.11
C VAL A 51 14.64 0.06 12.86
N ILE A 52 14.89 0.96 13.81
CA ILE A 52 15.98 1.92 13.72
C ILE A 52 17.20 1.03 13.91
N LEU A 53 17.75 0.59 12.79
CA LEU A 53 19.00 -0.14 12.77
C LEU A 53 20.03 0.84 13.32
N SER A 54 20.40 0.65 14.57
CA SER A 54 21.34 1.46 15.30
C SER A 54 22.57 0.63 15.60
N GLU A 55 23.70 1.31 15.86
CA GLU A 55 24.92 0.64 16.29
C GLU A 55 24.68 -0.24 17.53
N GLU A 56 23.90 0.27 18.48
CA GLU A 56 23.54 -0.46 19.70
C GLU A 56 22.75 -1.72 19.40
N THR A 57 21.68 -1.63 18.60
CA THR A 57 20.83 -2.79 18.30
C THR A 57 21.56 -3.84 17.45
N CYS A 58 22.45 -3.39 16.56
CA CYS A 58 23.30 -4.25 15.75
C CYS A 58 24.30 -5.04 16.62
N THR A 59 25.04 -4.34 17.48
CA THR A 59 26.08 -4.94 18.32
C THR A 59 25.49 -5.88 19.38
N VAL A 60 24.35 -5.51 19.99
CA VAL A 60 23.62 -6.36 20.94
C VAL A 60 23.15 -7.67 20.28
N SER A 61 22.79 -7.62 18.99
CA SER A 61 22.34 -8.79 18.24
C SER A 61 23.50 -9.64 17.71
N GLY A 62 24.76 -9.25 17.96
CA GLY A 62 25.95 -9.95 17.49
C GLY A 62 26.36 -9.63 16.04
N GLY A 63 25.76 -8.60 15.45
CA GLY A 63 26.20 -8.01 14.18
C GLY A 63 27.36 -7.04 14.36
N LYS A 64 27.96 -6.62 13.25
CA LYS A 64 29.05 -5.64 13.23
C LYS A 64 28.58 -4.35 12.58
N TRP A 65 28.63 -3.26 13.33
CA TRP A 65 28.27 -1.96 12.79
C TRP A 65 29.35 -1.43 11.85
N ASN A 66 28.94 -0.98 10.66
CA ASN A 66 29.81 -0.36 9.68
C ASN A 66 29.25 1.01 9.31
N ASN A 67 29.97 2.08 9.69
CA ASN A 67 29.57 3.47 9.44
C ASN A 67 29.69 3.89 7.97
N CYS A 68 30.45 3.15 7.16
CA CYS A 68 30.62 3.43 5.75
C CYS A 68 30.61 2.12 4.95
N ALA A 69 29.42 1.56 4.79
CA ALA A 69 29.22 0.55 3.75
C ALA A 69 28.78 1.23 2.46
N SER A 70 29.34 0.75 1.34
CA SER A 70 28.95 1.20 0.01
C SER A 70 27.78 0.36 -0.50
N SER A 71 26.72 1.00 -1.01
CA SER A 71 25.64 0.30 -1.73
C SER A 71 26.10 -0.46 -2.96
N CYS A 72 27.29 -0.11 -3.47
CA CYS A 72 27.90 -0.71 -4.65
C CYS A 72 28.56 -2.07 -4.38
N ARG A 73 28.57 -2.55 -3.13
CA ARG A 73 29.29 -3.75 -2.70
C ARG A 73 28.95 -5.01 -3.53
N LYS A 74 27.76 -5.07 -4.14
CA LYS A 74 27.32 -6.19 -4.99
C LYS A 74 27.75 -6.11 -6.46
N THR A 75 28.11 -4.93 -6.94
CA THR A 75 28.40 -4.67 -8.36
C THR A 75 29.70 -3.87 -8.47
N PRO A 76 30.85 -4.49 -8.20
CA PRO A 76 32.15 -3.81 -8.26
C PRO A 76 32.51 -3.37 -9.68
N ASP A 77 31.97 -4.02 -10.71
CA ASP A 77 32.30 -3.78 -12.12
C ASP A 77 31.47 -2.64 -12.76
N VAL A 78 30.47 -2.10 -12.05
CA VAL A 78 29.60 -1.03 -12.55
C VAL A 78 29.99 0.27 -11.86
N PRO A 79 30.20 1.39 -12.59
CA PRO A 79 30.42 2.69 -11.97
C PRO A 79 29.21 3.03 -11.08
N CYS A 80 29.42 2.94 -9.78
CA CYS A 80 28.43 3.15 -8.77
C CYS A 80 29.00 4.16 -7.78
N ILE A 81 28.18 5.15 -7.42
CA ILE A 81 28.60 6.21 -6.53
C ILE A 81 28.75 5.63 -5.12
N GLU A 82 29.97 5.65 -4.59
CA GLU A 82 30.23 5.20 -3.22
C GLU A 82 29.63 6.21 -2.24
N VAL A 83 28.45 5.88 -1.73
CA VAL A 83 27.84 6.59 -0.61
C VAL A 83 28.13 5.79 0.65
N CYS A 84 28.80 6.43 1.62
CA CYS A 84 28.92 5.86 2.96
C CYS A 84 27.52 5.84 3.60
N ILE A 85 26.95 4.65 3.72
CA ILE A 85 25.70 4.43 4.44
C ILE A 85 26.01 3.57 5.67
N PRO A 86 25.55 3.98 6.86
CA PRO A 86 25.67 3.15 8.04
C PRO A 86 24.81 1.90 7.91
N VAL A 87 25.41 0.73 8.13
CA VAL A 87 24.71 -0.57 8.05
C VAL A 87 25.16 -1.50 9.17
N CYS A 88 24.31 -2.49 9.48
CA CYS A 88 24.67 -3.61 10.34
C CYS A 88 25.08 -4.80 9.48
N GLU A 89 26.35 -5.20 9.56
CA GLU A 89 26.87 -6.39 8.90
C GLU A 89 26.57 -7.66 9.72
N CYS A 90 26.32 -8.76 9.02
CA CYS A 90 25.91 -10.02 9.63
C CYS A 90 26.57 -11.21 8.91
N THR A 91 26.83 -12.29 9.66
CA THR A 91 27.32 -13.57 9.13
C THR A 91 26.20 -14.61 9.01
N GLY A 92 25.02 -14.30 9.55
CA GLY A 92 23.79 -15.08 9.42
C GLY A 92 22.62 -14.33 10.05
N ASP A 93 21.41 -14.86 9.91
CA ASP A 93 20.17 -14.21 10.38
C ASP A 93 20.14 -13.96 11.89
N ILE A 94 20.85 -14.78 12.66
CA ILE A 94 20.93 -14.69 14.12
C ILE A 94 21.66 -13.42 14.57
N SER A 95 22.55 -12.88 13.72
CA SER A 95 23.32 -11.66 13.99
C SER A 95 22.52 -10.38 13.80
N CYS A 96 21.26 -10.50 13.38
CA CYS A 96 20.41 -9.36 13.06
C CYS A 96 19.36 -9.11 14.15
N PRO A 97 19.05 -7.83 14.44
CA PRO A 97 18.02 -7.49 15.40
C PRO A 97 16.64 -7.99 14.97
N TYR A 98 15.76 -8.20 15.96
CA TYR A 98 14.41 -8.72 15.73
C TYR A 98 13.67 -7.98 14.60
N GLY A 99 13.11 -8.76 13.67
CA GLY A 99 12.37 -8.25 12.51
C GLY A 99 13.22 -7.94 11.27
N THR A 100 14.54 -8.10 11.37
CA THR A 100 15.46 -7.99 10.22
C THR A 100 16.09 -9.35 9.89
N PHE A 101 16.54 -9.50 8.65
CA PHE A 101 17.19 -10.72 8.16
C PHE A 101 18.51 -10.38 7.50
N CYS A 102 19.45 -11.30 7.55
CA CYS A 102 20.75 -11.13 6.95
C CYS A 102 20.66 -11.43 5.45
N LYS A 103 20.80 -10.39 4.64
CA LYS A 103 20.71 -10.47 3.17
C LYS A 103 21.97 -9.87 2.55
N ASP A 104 22.04 -9.84 1.21
CA ASP A 104 23.04 -9.05 0.49
C ASP A 104 24.50 -9.45 0.75
N TYR A 105 24.75 -10.76 0.86
CA TYR A 105 26.08 -11.32 1.15
C TYR A 105 27.11 -11.01 0.06
N VAL A 106 28.25 -10.45 0.50
CA VAL A 106 29.46 -10.28 -0.30
C VAL A 106 30.64 -10.77 0.52
N ASN A 107 31.39 -11.74 0.01
CA ASN A 107 32.48 -12.41 0.73
C ASN A 107 32.04 -12.99 2.10
N ASN A 108 30.88 -13.66 2.14
CA ASN A 108 30.26 -14.22 3.35
C ASN A 108 29.86 -13.20 4.43
N ILE A 109 29.79 -11.91 4.09
CA ILE A 109 29.31 -10.86 4.98
C ILE A 109 28.05 -10.25 4.36
N GLY A 110 26.91 -10.44 5.01
CA GLY A 110 25.63 -9.84 4.65
C GLY A 110 25.37 -8.53 5.39
N VAL A 111 24.20 -7.96 5.13
CA VAL A 111 23.67 -6.76 5.76
C VAL A 111 22.27 -7.06 6.29
N CYS A 112 21.99 -6.64 7.53
CA CYS A 112 20.67 -6.77 8.12
C CYS A 112 19.69 -5.79 7.44
N SER A 113 18.63 -6.33 6.86
CA SER A 113 17.60 -5.55 6.18
C SER A 113 16.21 -6.05 6.55
N ASN A 114 15.23 -5.15 6.57
CA ASN A 114 13.83 -5.50 6.77
C ASN A 114 13.35 -6.32 5.56
N SER A 115 12.71 -7.46 5.79
CA SER A 115 12.04 -8.16 4.69
C SER A 115 10.78 -7.38 4.32
N LEU A 116 10.86 -6.58 3.25
CA LEU A 116 9.68 -6.21 2.46
C LEU A 116 9.19 -7.42 1.67
#